data_AF-A0A946XFW1-F1
#
_entry.id   AF-A0A946XFW1-F1
#
_cell.length_a   1.000
_cell.length_b   1.000
_cell.length_c   1.000
_cell.angle_alpha   90.00
_cell.angle_beta   90.00
_cell.angle_gamma   90.00
#
_symmetry.space_group_name_H-M   'P 1'
#
loop_
_entity.id
_entity.type
_entity.pdbx_description
1 polymer ?
#
loop_
_entity_poly.entity_id
_entity_poly.type
_entity_poly.pdbx_seq_one_letter_code
_entity_poly.pdbx_strand_id
1 'polypeptide(L)' 'MRILYFIALMFSLPVFAEVYKVVDNNGNITYTDQPQPDAKLVPLA' A
#
# COMPACT_ATOMS: atom_id res chain seq x y z
N MET A 1 27.60 15.44 -12.19
CA MET A 1 26.51 14.86 -13.01
C MET A 1 26.04 13.49 -12.52
N ARG A 2 26.92 12.59 -12.04
CA ARG A 2 26.54 11.24 -11.56
C ARG A 2 25.47 11.23 -10.44
N ILE A 3 25.46 12.23 -9.55
CA ILE A 3 24.50 12.32 -8.43
C ILE A 3 23.05 12.55 -8.90
N LEU A 4 22.86 13.25 -10.02
CA LEU A 4 21.54 13.61 -10.53
C LEU A 4 20.76 12.38 -11.01
N TYR A 5 21.46 11.37 -11.54
CA TYR A 5 20.86 10.11 -11.95
C TYR A 5 20.31 9.31 -10.76
N PHE A 6 20.99 9.34 -9.60
CA PHE A 6 20.50 8.68 -8.40
C PHE A 6 19.25 9.37 -7.84
N ILE A 7 19.19 10.70 -7.91
CA ILE A 7 18.01 11.46 -7.49
C ILE A 7 16.82 11.14 -8.40
N ALA A 8 17.01 11.15 -9.72
CA ALA A 8 15.95 10.78 -10.67
C ALA A 8 15.44 9.34 -10.47
N LEU A 9 16.33 8.41 -10.13
CA LEU A 9 15.97 7.02 -9.84
C LEU A 9 15.07 6.89 -8.60
N MET A 10 15.29 7.67 -7.55
CA MET A 10 14.47 7.62 -6.33
C MET A 10 13.02 8.04 -6.58
N PHE A 11 12.78 9.03 -7.46
CA PHE A 11 11.43 9.47 -7.82
C PHE A 11 10.70 8.53 -8.79
N SER A 12 11.39 7.54 -9.37
CA SER A 12 10.80 6.56 -10.28
C SER A 12 10.23 5.32 -9.56
N LEU A 13 10.49 5.16 -8.26
CA LEU A 13 9.99 4.03 -7.50
C LEU A 13 8.49 4.22 -7.21
N PRO A 14 7.63 3.25 -7.55
CA PRO A 14 6.22 3.30 -7.20
C PRO A 14 6.07 3.20 -5.67
N VAL A 15 5.77 4.32 -5.01
CA VAL A 15 5.38 4.38 -3.58
C VAL A 15 3.87 4.19 -3.49
N PHE A 16 3.38 3.06 -3.98
CA PHE A 16 1.98 2.68 -3.81
C PHE A 16 1.95 1.44 -2.92
N ALA A 17 1.72 1.67 -1.62
CA ALA A 17 1.38 0.61 -0.69
C ALA A 17 -0.14 0.57 -0.60
N GLU A 18 -0.76 -0.48 -1.13
CA GLU A 18 -2.20 -0.69 -0.97
C GLU A 18 -2.43 -1.43 0.35
N VAL A 19 -3.13 -0.77 1.28
CA VAL A 19 -3.53 -1.40 2.54
C VAL A 19 -5.00 -1.78 2.45
N TYR A 20 -5.28 -3.04 2.69
CA TYR A 20 -6.63 -3.59 2.67
C TYR A 20 -7.13 -3.76 4.10
N LYS A 21 -8.41 -3.43 4.31
CA LYS A 21 -9.10 -3.65 5.57
C LYS A 21 -10.05 -4.82 5.43
N VAL A 22 -9.88 -5.80 6.31
CA VAL A 22 -10.78 -6.95 6.45
C VAL A 22 -11.56 -6.78 7.74
N VAL A 23 -12.87 -6.97 7.68
CA VAL A 23 -13.76 -7.00 8.85
C VAL A 23 -14.33 -8.41 8.95
N ASP A 24 -14.01 -9.12 10.03
CA ASP A 24 -14.52 -10.48 10.23
C ASP A 24 -15.97 -10.49 10.75
N ASN A 25 -16.58 -11.68 10.84
CA ASN A 25 -17.96 -11.86 11.31
C ASN A 25 -18.18 -11.46 12.79
N ASN A 26 -17.10 -11.30 13.56
CA ASN A 26 -17.14 -10.86 14.95
C ASN A 26 -16.92 -9.35 15.10
N GLY A 27 -16.73 -8.64 13.98
CA GLY A 27 -16.46 -7.21 13.94
C GLY A 27 -15.00 -6.82 14.17
N ASN A 28 -14.07 -7.78 14.20
CA ASN A 28 -12.65 -7.46 14.32
C ASN A 28 -12.11 -6.90 13.01
N ILE A 29 -11.24 -5.91 13.13
CA ILE A 29 -10.61 -5.23 12.00
C ILE A 29 -9.16 -5.70 11.89
N THR A 30 -8.80 -6.24 10.74
CA THR A 30 -7.41 -6.58 10.41
C THR A 30 -6.97 -5.79 9.18
N TYR A 31 -5.80 -5.17 9.26
CA TYR A 31 -5.16 -4.51 8.12
C TYR A 31 -4.16 -5.48 7.50
N THR A 32 -4.21 -5.62 6.17
CA THR A 32 -3.37 -6.56 5.43
C THR A 32 -2.93 -5.94 4.12
N ASP A 33 -1.70 -6.22 3.72
CA ASP A 33 -1.13 -5.77 2.44
C ASP A 33 -1.44 -6.76 1.31
N GLN A 34 -2.14 -7.86 1.63
CA GLN A 34 -2.55 -8.88 0.68
C GLN A 34 -4.03 -8.72 0.32
N PRO A 35 -4.38 -8.76 -0.97
CA PRO A 35 -5.77 -8.72 -1.39
C PRO A 35 -6.47 -10.01 -0.94
N GLN A 36 -7.48 -9.86 -0.08
CA GLN A 36 -8.38 -10.96 0.31
C GLN A 36 -9.76 -10.73 -0.34
N PRO A 37 -10.56 -11.78 -0.59
CA PRO A 37 -11.84 -11.66 -1.32
C PRO A 37 -12.83 -10.67 -0.71
N ASP A 38 -12.83 -10.52 0.62
CA ASP A 38 -13.69 -9.60 1.37
C ASP A 38 -12.98 -8.31 1.83
N ALA A 39 -11.77 -8.08 1.34
CA ALA A 39 -10.97 -6.94 1.78
C ALA A 39 -11.41 -5.66 1.06
N LYS A 40 -11.76 -4.63 1.84
CA LYS A 40 -12.05 -3.30 1.30
C LYS A 40 -10.75 -2.52 1.21
N LEU A 41 -10.46 -1.93 0.05
CA LEU A 41 -9.35 -1.00 -0.14
C LEU A 41 -9.51 0.17 0.85
N VAL A 42 -8.47 0.41 1.64
CA VAL A 42 -8.39 1.61 2.46
C VAL A 42 -7.66 2.67 1.66
N PRO A 43 -8.30 3.80 1.33
CA PRO A 43 -7.55 4.92 0.78
C PRO A 43 -6.58 5.41 1.85
N LEU A 44 -5.28 5.20 1.61
CA LEU A 44 -4.24 5.91 2.35
C LEU A 44 -4.30 7.38 1.90
N ALA A 45 -4.69 8.25 2.83
CA ALA A 45 -4.82 9.69 2.62
C ALA A 45 -3.46 10.39 2.49
#